data_AF-A0A427Y4V7-F1
#
_entry.id   AF-A0A427Y4V7-F1
#
_cell.length_a   1.000
_cell.length_b   1.000
_cell.length_c   1.000
_cell.angle_alpha   90.00
_cell.angle_beta   90.00
_cell.angle_gamma   90.00
#
_symmetry.space_group_name_H-M   'P 1'
#
loop_
_entity.id
_entity.type
_entity.pdbx_description
1 polymer ?
#
loop_
_entity_poly.entity_id
_entity_poly.type
_entity_poly.pdbx_seq_one_letter_code
_entity_poly.pdbx_strand_id
1 'polypeptide(L)'
;MSLPPPGSAVVDAYEDTVVTPKSLKRRRQVKPFSCFRCCAILAIILCVVVGSLTIFLLLRTTTTLVRHFRSPLGRELYAAPGANRSTVQPLIDTDTRFDVAVTVWARRANADTAHPEMYADDWEDEAEVTEAQRFLYSRIGMPLVELSHLPEEDIVFSKIVIEDSSLNDKDRDVDVNFELPLARFEDEWIYPNDVRVTVVINPRSPSVLDHVTNFTSVKPTIMQWPRLNPSLAWGEDGSVHRAVVENMAVSIPLVKFVDQYDIIFDDFDDPDPRNEAHVYFVNETRHLDREMWETKFKMWSEQGWERDKSLVNGTRFVGHNSSYEVAGHWEAGYELAGDVDKEGNRPLAYSPYIGVMQHGAGPLHRIRLPITRPFMADMEDGSDLPDVQHGPSSINMTLSLRVSVLNPYRERLFHLKDHVTNAMSPAHNQTELELKQAHYWWDLSP
;
A
#
# COMPACT_ATOMS: atom_id res chain seq x y z
N MET A 1 -12.04 -6.69 57.40
CA MET A 1 -11.50 -8.01 57.83
C MET A 1 -11.43 -8.88 56.57
N SER A 2 -10.39 -9.63 56.20
CA SER A 2 -8.97 -9.79 56.66
C SER A 2 -8.36 -10.97 55.86
N LEU A 3 -7.09 -11.04 55.41
CA LEU A 3 -5.90 -10.17 55.39
C LEU A 3 -4.97 -10.68 54.24
N PRO A 4 -4.06 -9.87 53.66
CA PRO A 4 -3.12 -10.35 52.63
C PRO A 4 -1.89 -11.08 53.22
N PRO A 5 -1.21 -11.96 52.45
CA PRO A 5 -0.03 -12.71 52.91
C PRO A 5 1.27 -11.87 52.94
N PRO A 6 2.32 -12.31 53.67
CA PRO A 6 3.43 -11.43 54.08
C PRO A 6 4.82 -11.73 53.47
N GLY A 7 5.63 -10.67 53.32
CA GLY A 7 7.11 -10.71 53.20
C GLY A 7 7.68 -11.32 51.91
N SER A 8 8.97 -11.23 51.60
CA SER A 8 10.11 -10.39 52.01
C SER A 8 11.22 -10.65 50.96
N ALA A 9 12.27 -9.86 50.74
CA ALA A 9 13.04 -9.00 51.63
C ALA A 9 13.82 -7.91 50.86
N VAL A 10 14.12 -6.82 51.54
CA VAL A 10 15.15 -5.85 51.14
C VAL A 10 16.52 -6.42 51.49
N VAL A 11 17.51 -6.26 50.60
CA VAL A 11 18.92 -6.56 50.90
C VAL A 11 19.77 -5.31 50.62
N ASP A 12 19.76 -4.40 51.59
CA ASP A 12 20.78 -3.38 51.71
C ASP A 12 22.03 -4.01 52.35
N ALA A 13 23.07 -4.24 51.54
CA ALA A 13 24.36 -4.71 52.01
C ALA A 13 25.22 -3.55 52.51
N TYR A 14 24.93 -3.08 53.72
CA TYR A 14 25.79 -2.21 54.51
C TYR A 14 26.89 -3.08 55.14
N GLU A 15 28.15 -2.99 54.68
CA GLU A 15 29.25 -3.79 55.23
C GLU A 15 30.15 -2.97 56.17
N ASP A 16 30.40 -3.53 57.33
CA ASP A 16 30.73 -2.80 58.55
C ASP A 16 32.23 -2.51 58.74
N THR A 17 32.52 -1.43 59.47
CA THR A 17 33.89 -1.03 59.81
C THR A 17 34.51 -1.93 60.88
N VAL A 18 35.46 -2.80 60.50
CA VAL A 18 36.29 -3.55 61.48
C VAL A 18 37.59 -2.79 61.79
N VAL A 19 37.77 -2.42 63.06
CA VAL A 19 38.95 -1.73 63.59
C VAL A 19 39.86 -2.69 64.38
N THR A 20 41.05 -3.02 63.86
CA THR A 20 42.24 -3.48 64.63
C THR A 20 43.53 -3.26 63.79
N PRO A 21 44.75 -3.48 64.31
CA PRO A 21 45.40 -2.69 65.35
C PRO A 21 46.67 -1.95 64.83
N LYS A 22 47.18 -1.00 65.62
CA LYS A 22 48.38 -0.21 65.28
C LYS A 22 49.64 -1.10 65.17
N SER A 23 50.26 -1.18 63.99
CA SER A 23 51.62 -1.75 63.82
C SER A 23 52.61 -0.71 63.26
N LEU A 24 53.86 -0.85 63.68
CA LEU A 24 54.93 0.16 63.69
C LEU A 24 55.26 0.80 62.32
N LYS A 25 55.56 2.10 62.35
CA LYS A 25 56.03 2.91 61.21
C LYS A 25 57.32 2.33 60.59
N ARG A 26 57.21 1.54 59.52
CA ARG A 26 58.33 1.30 58.60
C ARG A 26 58.36 2.41 57.54
N ARG A 27 59.41 3.26 57.54
CA ARG A 27 59.65 4.27 56.49
C ARG A 27 59.71 3.56 55.12
N ARG A 28 58.61 3.54 54.36
CA ARG A 28 58.64 3.25 52.93
C ARG A 28 59.24 4.46 52.23
N GLN A 29 60.30 4.25 51.46
CA GLN A 29 60.78 5.27 50.52
C GLN A 29 59.64 5.63 49.58
N VAL A 30 59.25 6.90 49.57
CA VAL A 30 58.30 7.42 48.59
C VAL A 30 59.01 7.39 47.24
N LYS A 31 58.75 6.36 46.43
CA LYS A 31 59.10 6.43 45.01
C LYS A 31 58.36 7.64 44.45
N PRO A 32 59.03 8.57 43.74
CA PRO A 32 58.37 9.76 43.23
C PRO A 32 57.17 9.32 42.38
N PHE A 33 55.98 9.80 42.75
CA PHE A 33 54.74 9.47 42.06
C PHE A 33 54.93 9.83 40.58
N SER A 34 54.92 8.83 39.69
CA SER A 34 55.19 9.05 38.28
C SER A 34 53.97 9.70 37.63
N CYS A 35 53.86 11.03 37.78
CA CYS A 35 52.89 11.90 37.12
C CYS A 35 52.80 11.57 35.62
N PHE A 36 53.93 11.20 35.01
CA PHE A 36 54.07 10.65 33.67
C PHE A 36 53.05 9.57 33.29
N ARG A 37 52.66 8.66 34.20
CA ARG A 37 51.66 7.61 33.91
C ARG A 37 50.24 8.16 33.85
N CYS A 38 49.90 9.16 34.67
CA CYS A 38 48.60 9.82 34.61
C CYS A 38 48.49 10.70 33.35
N CYS A 39 49.56 11.44 33.02
CA CYS A 39 49.63 12.22 31.78
C CYS A 39 49.53 11.32 30.52
N ALA A 40 50.19 10.16 30.52
CA ALA A 40 50.10 9.21 29.41
C ALA A 40 48.68 8.66 29.21
N ILE A 41 47.98 8.28 30.29
CA ILE A 41 46.60 7.78 30.21
C ILE A 41 45.65 8.88 29.73
N LEU A 42 45.76 10.11 30.26
CA LEU A 42 44.96 11.24 29.80
C LEU A 42 45.20 11.58 28.32
N ALA A 43 46.46 11.53 27.86
CA ALA A 43 46.79 11.73 26.45
C ALA A 43 46.17 10.65 25.54
N ILE A 44 46.18 9.38 25.96
CA ILE A 44 45.54 8.28 25.22
C ILE A 44 44.02 8.51 25.12
N ILE A 45 43.36 8.84 26.23
CA ILE A 45 41.91 9.12 26.24
C ILE A 45 41.58 10.30 25.32
N LEU A 46 42.36 11.39 25.37
CA LEU A 46 42.18 12.54 24.50
C LEU A 46 42.33 12.15 23.02
N CYS A 47 43.36 11.37 22.66
CA CYS A 47 43.56 10.88 21.30
C CYS A 47 42.40 9.99 20.82
N VAL A 48 41.83 9.14 21.67
CA VAL A 48 40.67 8.30 21.32
C VAL A 48 39.43 9.16 21.09
N VAL A 49 39.16 10.16 21.92
CA VAL A 49 37.99 11.06 21.78
C VAL A 49 38.11 11.96 20.55
N VAL A 50 39.29 12.53 20.29
CA VAL A 50 39.54 13.34 19.09
C VAL A 50 39.49 12.45 17.82
N GLY A 51 40.04 11.24 17.89
CA GLY A 51 39.99 10.25 16.81
C GLY A 51 38.56 9.80 16.47
N SER A 52 37.74 9.48 17.47
CA SER A 52 36.35 9.08 17.22
C SER A 52 35.50 10.25 16.69
N LEU A 53 35.68 11.46 17.21
CA LEU A 53 34.98 12.66 16.73
C LEU A 53 35.38 12.99 15.27
N THR A 54 36.66 12.91 14.93
CA THR A 54 37.12 13.15 13.56
C THR A 54 36.63 12.09 12.58
N ILE A 55 36.61 10.81 12.96
CA ILE A 55 36.01 9.73 12.16
C ILE A 55 34.50 9.96 11.97
N PHE A 56 33.77 10.34 13.03
CA PHE A 56 32.35 10.65 12.95
C PHE A 56 32.07 11.85 12.02
N LEU A 57 32.86 12.91 12.13
CA LEU A 57 32.73 14.07 11.24
C LEU A 57 33.09 13.74 9.79
N LEU A 58 34.11 12.90 9.54
CA LEU A 58 34.44 12.40 8.20
C LEU A 58 33.33 11.51 7.63
N LEU A 59 32.73 10.62 8.42
CA LEU A 59 31.58 9.81 7.99
C LEU A 59 30.36 10.70 7.70
N ARG A 60 30.09 11.72 8.53
CA ARG A 60 28.98 12.65 8.30
C ARG A 60 29.21 13.53 7.06
N THR A 61 30.41 14.07 6.86
CA THR A 61 30.72 14.89 5.68
C THR A 61 30.76 14.04 4.41
N THR A 62 31.39 12.86 4.42
CA THR A 62 31.39 11.96 3.25
C THR A 62 30.01 11.45 2.91
N THR A 63 29.15 11.09 3.88
CA THR A 63 27.75 10.71 3.57
C THR A 63 26.92 11.88 3.03
N THR A 64 27.10 13.09 3.57
CA THR A 64 26.44 14.30 3.03
C THR A 64 26.92 14.61 1.61
N LEU A 65 28.23 14.48 1.36
CA LEU A 65 28.87 14.74 0.08
C LEU A 65 28.52 13.65 -0.96
N VAL A 66 28.47 12.37 -0.57
CA VAL A 66 27.98 11.26 -1.41
C VAL A 66 26.50 11.41 -1.74
N ARG A 67 25.65 11.92 -0.83
CA ARG A 67 24.27 12.27 -1.17
C ARG A 67 24.24 13.39 -2.20
N HIS A 68 25.01 14.47 -1.99
CA HIS A 68 25.09 15.59 -2.92
C HIS A 68 25.61 15.21 -4.32
N PHE A 69 26.64 14.34 -4.41
CA PHE A 69 27.17 13.82 -5.66
C PHE A 69 26.38 12.63 -6.25
N ARG A 70 25.40 12.07 -5.53
CA ARG A 70 24.39 11.16 -6.11
C ARG A 70 23.19 11.90 -6.71
N SER A 71 22.94 13.15 -6.31
CA SER A 71 21.86 13.99 -6.85
C SER A 71 22.32 15.36 -7.42
N PRO A 72 23.47 15.48 -8.13
CA PRO A 72 23.96 16.78 -8.58
C PRO A 72 23.01 17.45 -9.58
N LEU A 73 22.24 16.65 -10.35
CA LEU A 73 21.24 17.13 -11.29
C LEU A 73 19.95 17.63 -10.61
N GLY A 74 19.48 16.98 -9.54
CA GLY A 74 18.16 17.29 -8.96
C GLY A 74 18.07 18.75 -8.49
N ARG A 75 19.11 19.25 -7.81
CA ARG A 75 19.07 20.61 -7.23
C ARG A 75 19.20 21.74 -8.24
N GLU A 76 19.86 21.52 -9.39
CA GLU A 76 19.89 22.51 -10.48
C GLU A 76 18.63 22.43 -11.35
N LEU A 77 18.04 21.25 -11.54
CA LEU A 77 16.79 21.08 -12.30
C LEU A 77 15.58 21.72 -11.59
N TYR A 78 15.48 21.62 -10.26
CA TYR A 78 14.38 22.27 -9.51
C TYR A 78 14.60 23.76 -9.21
N ALA A 79 15.86 24.25 -9.20
CA ALA A 79 16.16 25.65 -8.86
C ALA A 79 16.29 26.59 -10.08
N ALA A 80 16.47 26.05 -11.28
CA ALA A 80 16.62 26.86 -12.49
C ALA A 80 15.31 26.91 -13.31
N PRO A 81 14.78 28.11 -13.66
CA PRO A 81 13.79 28.27 -14.72
C PRO A 81 14.45 28.00 -16.08
N GLY A 82 14.68 26.71 -16.35
CA GLY A 82 15.59 26.22 -17.39
C GLY A 82 15.94 24.75 -17.25
N ALA A 83 15.18 23.95 -16.50
CA ALA A 83 15.32 22.50 -16.41
C ALA A 83 15.47 21.87 -17.82
N ASN A 84 16.40 20.93 -17.97
CA ASN A 84 16.72 20.32 -19.27
C ASN A 84 15.49 19.56 -19.81
N ARG A 85 14.78 20.18 -20.77
CA ARG A 85 13.48 19.73 -21.32
C ARG A 85 13.53 18.42 -22.11
N SER A 86 14.75 17.90 -22.32
CA SER A 86 15.04 16.55 -22.79
C SER A 86 14.87 15.45 -21.73
N THR A 87 14.43 15.79 -20.51
CA THR A 87 14.22 14.82 -19.43
C THR A 87 12.79 14.82 -18.90
N VAL A 88 12.31 13.65 -18.49
CA VAL A 88 11.05 13.43 -17.78
C VAL A 88 11.37 13.23 -16.29
N GLN A 89 10.77 14.04 -15.43
CA GLN A 89 11.01 13.99 -13.99
C GLN A 89 9.95 13.14 -13.25
N PRO A 90 10.21 12.62 -12.05
CA PRO A 90 9.14 12.02 -11.24
C PRO A 90 8.10 13.08 -10.85
N LEU A 91 6.82 12.68 -10.74
CA LEU A 91 5.77 13.52 -10.15
C LEU A 91 5.93 13.65 -8.62
N ILE A 92 6.51 12.63 -7.97
CA ILE A 92 6.80 12.60 -6.53
C ILE A 92 8.27 12.19 -6.34
N ASP A 93 9.07 13.05 -5.71
CA ASP A 93 10.49 12.79 -5.44
C ASP A 93 10.79 12.53 -3.95
N THR A 94 12.08 12.51 -3.56
CA THR A 94 12.48 12.26 -2.16
C THR A 94 12.13 13.38 -1.19
N ASP A 95 11.93 14.59 -1.70
CA ASP A 95 11.74 15.80 -0.92
C ASP A 95 10.25 16.21 -0.88
N THR A 96 9.48 15.74 -1.86
CA THR A 96 8.01 15.86 -1.95
C THR A 96 7.33 15.21 -0.75
N ARG A 97 6.48 15.98 -0.07
CA ARG A 97 5.58 15.49 0.99
C ARG A 97 4.26 15.05 0.38
N PHE A 98 3.68 13.98 0.92
CA PHE A 98 2.39 13.48 0.47
C PHE A 98 1.56 12.89 1.61
N ASP A 99 0.26 13.03 1.48
CA ASP A 99 -0.74 12.38 2.33
C ASP A 99 -1.20 11.08 1.65
N VAL A 100 -1.53 10.05 2.42
CA VAL A 100 -2.14 8.80 1.90
C VAL A 100 -3.61 8.80 2.28
N ALA A 101 -4.48 8.83 1.28
CA ALA A 101 -5.92 8.79 1.45
C ALA A 101 -6.48 7.41 1.10
N VAL A 102 -7.45 6.97 1.91
CA VAL A 102 -8.12 5.68 1.82
C VAL A 102 -9.61 5.91 1.72
N THR A 103 -10.26 5.28 0.75
CA THR A 103 -11.72 5.23 0.62
C THR A 103 -12.16 3.78 0.45
N VAL A 104 -13.02 3.29 1.34
CA VAL A 104 -13.66 1.98 1.22
C VAL A 104 -15.01 2.18 0.53
N TRP A 105 -15.16 1.53 -0.60
CA TRP A 105 -16.37 1.48 -1.40
C TRP A 105 -17.07 0.15 -1.16
N ALA A 106 -18.38 0.18 -0.94
CA ALA A 106 -19.23 -0.99 -1.03
C ALA A 106 -20.32 -0.73 -2.07
N ARG A 107 -20.55 -1.70 -2.95
CA ARG A 107 -21.61 -1.65 -3.94
C ARG A 107 -22.98 -1.76 -3.26
N ARG A 108 -23.98 -1.05 -3.78
CA ARG A 108 -25.38 -1.19 -3.34
C ARG A 108 -25.95 -2.56 -3.69
N ALA A 109 -26.89 -3.03 -2.89
CA ALA A 109 -27.72 -4.17 -3.27
C ALA A 109 -28.45 -3.85 -4.58
N ASN A 110 -28.67 -4.85 -5.45
CA ASN A 110 -29.29 -4.63 -6.76
C ASN A 110 -30.65 -3.94 -6.63
N ALA A 111 -31.43 -4.32 -5.61
CA ALA A 111 -32.74 -3.74 -5.27
C ALA A 111 -32.69 -2.24 -4.86
N ASP A 112 -31.54 -1.75 -4.38
CA ASP A 112 -31.33 -0.37 -3.91
C ASP A 112 -30.64 0.53 -4.96
N THR A 113 -30.36 0.01 -6.16
CA THR A 113 -29.86 0.80 -7.29
C THR A 113 -30.96 1.67 -7.91
N ALA A 114 -30.60 2.61 -8.78
CA ALA A 114 -31.56 3.37 -9.58
C ALA A 114 -32.29 2.53 -10.65
N HIS A 115 -31.80 1.31 -10.91
CA HIS A 115 -32.25 0.43 -11.98
C HIS A 115 -32.33 -1.06 -11.53
N PRO A 116 -33.10 -1.37 -10.46
CA PRO A 116 -33.22 -2.74 -9.96
C PRO A 116 -33.81 -3.70 -11.01
N GLU A 117 -34.59 -3.20 -11.96
CA GLU A 117 -35.14 -3.97 -13.08
C GLU A 117 -34.09 -4.64 -13.97
N MET A 118 -32.86 -4.11 -14.03
CA MET A 118 -31.77 -4.64 -14.86
C MET A 118 -31.08 -5.87 -14.28
N TYR A 119 -31.39 -6.19 -13.02
CA TYR A 119 -30.83 -7.32 -12.28
C TYR A 119 -31.86 -8.42 -12.03
N ALA A 120 -33.04 -8.33 -12.65
CA ALA A 120 -34.01 -9.41 -12.69
C ALA A 120 -33.64 -10.44 -13.77
N ASP A 121 -33.92 -11.71 -13.51
CA ASP A 121 -33.53 -12.86 -14.36
C ASP A 121 -34.04 -12.75 -15.82
N ASP A 122 -35.15 -12.03 -16.03
CA ASP A 122 -35.83 -11.87 -17.32
C ASP A 122 -35.26 -10.74 -18.22
N TRP A 123 -34.05 -10.19 -17.93
CA TRP A 123 -33.44 -9.14 -18.78
C TRP A 123 -32.89 -9.71 -20.12
N GLU A 124 -33.81 -10.04 -21.03
CA GLU A 124 -33.52 -10.59 -22.37
C GLU A 124 -33.14 -9.53 -23.43
N ASP A 125 -33.09 -8.23 -23.10
CA ASP A 125 -32.81 -7.15 -24.06
C ASP A 125 -31.31 -7.07 -24.47
N GLU A 126 -30.82 -8.13 -25.14
CA GLU A 126 -29.50 -8.19 -25.79
C GLU A 126 -29.29 -7.11 -26.88
N ALA A 127 -30.36 -6.42 -27.28
CA ALA A 127 -30.44 -5.57 -28.47
C ALA A 127 -29.53 -4.33 -28.43
N GLU A 128 -29.22 -3.80 -27.25
CA GLU A 128 -28.38 -2.59 -27.10
C GLU A 128 -26.90 -2.90 -26.82
N VAL A 129 -26.55 -4.17 -26.60
CA VAL A 129 -25.20 -4.56 -26.18
C VAL A 129 -24.22 -4.56 -27.37
N THR A 130 -23.27 -3.63 -27.34
CA THR A 130 -22.24 -3.50 -28.38
C THR A 130 -21.31 -4.73 -28.45
N GLU A 131 -20.75 -5.02 -29.62
CA GLU A 131 -19.77 -6.11 -29.79
C GLU A 131 -18.56 -5.96 -28.84
N ALA A 132 -18.15 -4.72 -28.55
CA ALA A 132 -17.11 -4.43 -27.58
C ALA A 132 -17.50 -4.85 -26.15
N GLN A 133 -18.74 -4.59 -25.72
CA GLN A 133 -19.25 -5.07 -24.43
C GLN A 133 -19.40 -6.59 -24.42
N ARG A 134 -19.88 -7.24 -25.49
CA ARG A 134 -19.93 -8.73 -25.57
C ARG A 134 -18.54 -9.35 -25.51
N PHE A 135 -17.57 -8.76 -26.20
CA PHE A 135 -16.16 -9.18 -26.11
C PHE A 135 -15.63 -9.02 -24.68
N LEU A 136 -15.89 -7.87 -24.05
CA LEU A 136 -15.52 -7.64 -22.65
C LEU A 136 -16.18 -8.67 -21.74
N TYR A 137 -17.50 -8.84 -21.75
CA TYR A 137 -18.26 -9.84 -20.99
C TYR A 137 -17.62 -11.24 -21.06
N SER A 138 -17.33 -11.72 -22.27
CA SER A 138 -16.69 -13.02 -22.51
C SER A 138 -15.28 -13.16 -21.90
N ARG A 139 -14.63 -12.04 -21.60
CA ARG A 139 -13.32 -11.94 -20.94
C ARG A 139 -13.46 -11.76 -19.43
N ILE A 140 -14.31 -10.83 -18.99
CA ILE A 140 -14.38 -10.34 -17.61
C ILE A 140 -15.26 -11.19 -16.69
N GLY A 141 -16.30 -11.86 -17.23
CA GLY A 141 -17.31 -12.56 -16.41
C GLY A 141 -18.22 -11.65 -15.58
N MET A 142 -17.99 -10.35 -15.59
CA MET A 142 -18.91 -9.30 -15.14
C MET A 142 -20.09 -9.18 -16.12
N PRO A 143 -21.33 -9.02 -15.63
CA PRO A 143 -22.56 -9.13 -16.39
C PRO A 143 -22.78 -7.93 -17.32
N LEU A 144 -23.62 -8.12 -18.34
CA LEU A 144 -23.85 -7.10 -19.37
C LEU A 144 -24.46 -5.80 -18.82
N VAL A 145 -25.31 -5.90 -17.79
CA VAL A 145 -25.82 -4.74 -17.04
C VAL A 145 -24.68 -3.86 -16.49
N GLU A 146 -23.63 -4.45 -15.90
CA GLU A 146 -22.49 -3.72 -15.33
C GLU A 146 -21.55 -3.10 -16.37
N LEU A 147 -21.60 -3.62 -17.60
CA LEU A 147 -20.89 -3.07 -18.75
C LEU A 147 -21.63 -1.92 -19.44
N SER A 148 -22.94 -1.81 -19.23
CA SER A 148 -23.77 -0.68 -19.72
C SER A 148 -23.92 0.38 -18.63
N HIS A 149 -24.07 -0.03 -17.37
CA HIS A 149 -24.29 0.82 -16.21
C HIS A 149 -23.20 0.54 -15.17
N LEU A 150 -22.39 1.55 -14.87
CA LEU A 150 -21.38 1.43 -13.83
C LEU A 150 -22.09 1.11 -12.49
N PRO A 151 -21.71 0.05 -11.75
CA PRO A 151 -22.31 -0.26 -10.45
C PRO A 151 -22.33 0.96 -9.52
N GLU A 152 -23.44 1.12 -8.82
CA GLU A 152 -23.59 2.15 -7.78
C GLU A 152 -22.86 1.71 -6.51
N GLU A 153 -21.99 2.59 -6.02
CA GLU A 153 -21.15 2.36 -4.85
C GLU A 153 -21.40 3.45 -3.80
N ASP A 154 -21.54 3.04 -2.55
CA ASP A 154 -21.55 3.93 -1.39
C ASP A 154 -20.16 3.99 -0.73
N ILE A 155 -19.85 5.16 -0.21
CA ILE A 155 -18.62 5.41 0.56
C ILE A 155 -18.87 4.97 2.00
N VAL A 156 -18.33 3.81 2.36
CA VAL A 156 -18.46 3.23 3.72
C VAL A 156 -17.43 3.83 4.67
N PHE A 157 -16.23 4.14 4.17
CA PHE A 157 -15.20 4.84 4.91
C PHE A 157 -14.41 5.75 3.98
N SER A 158 -13.98 6.91 4.47
CA SER A 158 -13.09 7.78 3.71
C SER A 158 -12.29 8.69 4.63
N LYS A 159 -10.97 8.58 4.61
CA LYS A 159 -10.07 9.44 5.41
C LYS A 159 -8.65 9.52 4.82
N ILE A 160 -7.94 10.61 5.13
CA ILE A 160 -6.46 10.59 5.14
C ILE A 160 -6.01 9.74 6.34
N VAL A 161 -5.22 8.70 6.07
CA VAL A 161 -4.77 7.72 7.07
C VAL A 161 -3.30 7.90 7.46
N ILE A 162 -2.48 8.47 6.57
CA ILE A 162 -1.10 8.87 6.82
C ILE A 162 -0.94 10.30 6.32
N GLU A 163 -0.46 11.20 7.18
CA GLU A 163 -0.18 12.60 6.84
C GLU A 163 1.33 12.85 6.73
N ASP A 164 1.71 13.79 5.86
CA ASP A 164 3.06 14.35 5.71
C ASP A 164 4.19 13.34 5.45
N SER A 165 3.86 12.22 4.79
CA SER A 165 4.80 11.16 4.43
C SER A 165 5.77 11.60 3.33
N SER A 166 6.86 10.85 3.16
CA SER A 166 7.87 11.05 2.11
C SER A 166 8.39 9.72 1.58
N LEU A 167 9.06 9.69 0.43
CA LEU A 167 9.71 8.46 -0.08
C LEU A 167 10.91 7.98 0.79
N ASN A 168 11.26 8.72 1.84
CA ASN A 168 12.25 8.28 2.84
C ASN A 168 11.61 7.61 4.06
N ASP A 169 10.30 7.76 4.26
CA ASP A 169 9.55 7.07 5.30
C ASP A 169 9.38 5.60 4.89
N LYS A 170 9.76 4.69 5.79
CA LYS A 170 9.58 3.26 5.61
C LYS A 170 8.37 2.79 6.40
N ASP A 171 7.69 1.79 5.84
CA ASP A 171 6.81 0.82 6.49
C ASP A 171 5.90 1.44 7.57
N ARG A 172 4.73 1.93 7.14
CA ARG A 172 3.70 2.53 7.99
C ARG A 172 2.47 1.62 8.03
N ASP A 173 2.16 1.12 9.22
CA ASP A 173 0.96 0.31 9.48
C ASP A 173 -0.16 1.20 10.05
N VAL A 174 -1.38 1.10 9.50
CA VAL A 174 -2.57 1.84 9.97
C VAL A 174 -3.80 0.95 9.92
N ASP A 175 -4.54 0.88 11.02
CA ASP A 175 -5.84 0.19 11.09
C ASP A 175 -6.99 1.14 10.69
N VAL A 176 -7.87 0.65 9.82
CA VAL A 176 -9.04 1.35 9.27
C VAL A 176 -10.31 0.60 9.69
N ASN A 177 -11.08 1.19 10.60
CA ASN A 177 -12.31 0.60 11.12
C ASN A 177 -13.51 1.16 10.37
N PHE A 178 -14.41 0.29 9.90
CA PHE A 178 -15.59 0.68 9.13
C PHE A 178 -16.75 -0.31 9.31
N GLU A 179 -17.98 0.13 9.04
CA GLU A 179 -19.20 -0.68 9.17
C GLU A 179 -19.67 -1.14 7.79
N LEU A 180 -19.41 -2.40 7.44
CA LEU A 180 -19.74 -2.97 6.14
C LEU A 180 -21.24 -3.31 6.05
N PRO A 181 -22.04 -2.70 5.16
CA PRO A 181 -23.42 -3.12 4.91
C PRO A 181 -23.46 -4.53 4.29
N LEU A 182 -24.43 -5.35 4.73
CA LEU A 182 -24.53 -6.75 4.31
C LEU A 182 -25.57 -7.02 3.20
N ALA A 183 -26.48 -6.10 2.94
CA ALA A 183 -27.55 -6.24 1.94
C ALA A 183 -27.03 -6.66 0.55
N ARG A 184 -25.90 -6.09 0.10
CA ARG A 184 -25.26 -6.44 -1.18
C ARG A 184 -24.91 -7.92 -1.33
N PHE A 185 -24.68 -8.63 -0.23
CA PHE A 185 -24.30 -10.05 -0.30
C PHE A 185 -25.51 -11.00 -0.29
N GLU A 186 -26.73 -10.47 -0.11
CA GLU A 186 -27.98 -11.21 -0.30
C GLU A 186 -28.31 -11.35 -1.80
N ASP A 187 -27.81 -10.45 -2.66
CA ASP A 187 -27.92 -10.54 -4.13
C ASP A 187 -27.31 -11.85 -4.67
N GLU A 188 -27.91 -12.44 -5.70
CA GLU A 188 -27.43 -13.70 -6.31
C GLU A 188 -25.95 -13.61 -6.72
N TRP A 189 -25.60 -12.60 -7.52
CA TRP A 189 -24.27 -12.42 -8.09
C TRP A 189 -23.44 -11.42 -7.29
N ILE A 190 -22.33 -11.91 -6.73
CA ILE A 190 -21.36 -11.11 -5.95
C ILE A 190 -19.97 -11.19 -6.57
N TYR A 191 -19.24 -10.06 -6.53
CA TYR A 191 -17.93 -9.90 -7.15
C TYR A 191 -16.88 -9.47 -6.13
N PRO A 192 -15.58 -9.83 -6.30
CA PRO A 192 -14.53 -9.42 -5.36
C PRO A 192 -14.41 -7.90 -5.19
N ASN A 193 -14.78 -7.14 -6.23
CA ASN A 193 -14.78 -5.68 -6.22
C ASN A 193 -16.04 -5.05 -5.60
N ASP A 194 -17.07 -5.83 -5.26
CA ASP A 194 -18.29 -5.28 -4.61
C ASP A 194 -17.98 -4.68 -3.23
N VAL A 195 -16.86 -5.06 -2.62
CA VAL A 195 -16.24 -4.29 -1.53
C VAL A 195 -14.76 -4.13 -1.84
N ARG A 196 -14.33 -2.88 -1.98
CA ARG A 196 -12.95 -2.56 -2.35
C ARG A 196 -12.44 -1.34 -1.61
N VAL A 197 -11.15 -1.34 -1.29
CA VAL A 197 -10.45 -0.16 -0.80
C VAL A 197 -9.69 0.49 -1.96
N THR A 198 -9.95 1.78 -2.17
CA THR A 198 -9.11 2.64 -3.01
C THR A 198 -8.08 3.32 -2.11
N VAL A 199 -6.81 3.20 -2.47
CA VAL A 199 -5.67 3.86 -1.81
C VAL A 199 -5.00 4.79 -2.82
N VAL A 200 -4.73 6.03 -2.40
CA VAL A 200 -4.06 7.03 -3.24
C VAL A 200 -2.97 7.78 -2.47
N ILE A 201 -2.00 8.28 -3.22
CA ILE A 201 -1.05 9.29 -2.77
C ILE A 201 -1.54 10.68 -3.22
N ASN A 202 -1.63 11.62 -2.29
CA ASN A 202 -1.95 13.01 -2.56
C ASN A 202 -0.74 13.92 -2.25
N PRO A 203 0.03 14.36 -3.26
CA PRO A 203 1.15 15.29 -3.07
C PRO A 203 0.70 16.62 -2.44
N ARG A 204 1.45 17.10 -1.45
CA ARG A 204 1.17 18.38 -0.77
C ARG A 204 1.87 19.53 -1.48
N SER A 205 1.15 20.64 -1.69
CA SER A 205 1.76 21.86 -2.20
C SER A 205 2.87 22.40 -1.28
N PRO A 206 3.99 22.92 -1.82
CA PRO A 206 4.33 22.95 -3.24
C PRO A 206 4.89 21.60 -3.74
N SER A 207 4.41 21.16 -4.90
CA SER A 207 4.72 19.88 -5.55
C SER A 207 4.81 20.04 -7.07
N VAL A 208 5.30 19.02 -7.77
CA VAL A 208 5.25 18.98 -9.25
C VAL A 208 3.80 18.91 -9.75
N LEU A 209 2.88 18.37 -8.95
CA LEU A 209 1.46 18.23 -9.30
C LEU A 209 0.75 19.59 -9.43
N ASP A 210 1.14 20.62 -8.64
CA ASP A 210 0.66 22.02 -8.77
C ASP A 210 0.87 22.62 -10.17
N HIS A 211 1.72 22.00 -10.98
CA HIS A 211 2.09 22.47 -12.31
C HIS A 211 1.53 21.60 -13.44
N VAL A 212 0.72 20.57 -13.18
CA VAL A 212 0.22 19.70 -14.26
C VAL A 212 -0.92 20.38 -15.03
N THR A 213 -0.72 20.55 -16.34
CA THR A 213 -1.71 21.17 -17.25
C THR A 213 -2.51 20.17 -18.06
N ASN A 214 -1.99 18.95 -18.26
CA ASN A 214 -2.64 17.90 -19.03
C ASN A 214 -2.04 16.54 -18.64
N PHE A 215 -2.75 15.44 -18.92
CA PHE A 215 -2.19 14.09 -18.76
C PHE A 215 -2.62 13.14 -19.87
N THR A 216 -1.79 12.13 -20.10
CA THR A 216 -2.11 10.98 -20.95
C THR A 216 -1.86 9.70 -20.17
N SER A 217 -2.67 8.68 -20.39
CA SER A 217 -2.50 7.37 -19.75
C SER A 217 -2.89 6.25 -20.71
N VAL A 218 -2.25 5.10 -20.54
CA VAL A 218 -2.51 3.88 -21.32
C VAL A 218 -3.68 3.06 -20.75
N LYS A 219 -4.13 3.36 -19.52
CA LYS A 219 -5.23 2.64 -18.87
C LYS A 219 -6.53 2.90 -19.67
N PRO A 220 -7.28 1.85 -20.05
CA PRO A 220 -8.44 2.01 -20.91
C PRO A 220 -9.60 2.71 -20.18
N THR A 221 -10.27 3.65 -20.84
CA THR A 221 -11.38 4.44 -20.28
C THR A 221 -12.55 3.60 -19.74
N ILE A 222 -12.70 2.36 -20.24
CA ILE A 222 -13.75 1.41 -19.84
C ILE A 222 -13.45 0.77 -18.48
N MET A 223 -12.18 0.73 -18.05
CA MET A 223 -11.84 0.27 -16.71
C MET A 223 -12.30 1.32 -15.70
N GLN A 224 -13.06 0.91 -14.69
CA GLN A 224 -13.41 1.79 -13.60
C GLN A 224 -12.14 2.24 -12.88
N TRP A 225 -11.80 3.51 -13.07
CA TRP A 225 -10.77 4.20 -12.31
C TRP A 225 -11.06 4.05 -10.81
N PRO A 226 -10.04 3.80 -9.96
CA PRO A 226 -10.23 3.85 -8.52
C PRO A 226 -10.66 5.26 -8.12
N ARG A 227 -11.95 5.42 -7.84
CA ARG A 227 -12.54 6.72 -7.51
C ARG A 227 -12.13 7.10 -6.10
N LEU A 228 -11.97 8.40 -5.90
CA LEU A 228 -11.79 8.97 -4.58
C LEU A 228 -13.06 9.68 -4.15
N ASN A 229 -13.23 9.79 -2.83
CA ASN A 229 -14.23 10.70 -2.30
C ASN A 229 -13.95 12.13 -2.81
N PRO A 230 -14.95 12.84 -3.37
CA PRO A 230 -14.88 14.27 -3.66
C PRO A 230 -14.16 15.10 -2.59
N SER A 231 -14.39 14.81 -1.30
CA SER A 231 -13.81 15.57 -0.19
C SER A 231 -12.34 15.32 0.14
N LEU A 232 -11.70 14.28 -0.43
CA LEU A 232 -10.31 13.90 -0.09
C LEU A 232 -9.30 14.14 -1.21
N ALA A 233 -9.71 14.02 -2.47
CA ALA A 233 -8.79 14.22 -3.58
C ALA A 233 -8.59 15.71 -3.87
N TRP A 234 -7.51 16.00 -4.58
CA TRP A 234 -7.03 17.36 -4.76
C TRP A 234 -7.52 17.97 -6.08
N GLY A 235 -7.85 19.27 -6.03
CA GLY A 235 -8.53 19.96 -7.12
C GLY A 235 -10.06 19.77 -7.13
N GLU A 236 -10.74 20.59 -7.92
CA GLU A 236 -12.19 20.51 -8.13
C GLU A 236 -12.56 19.25 -8.93
N ASP A 237 -13.81 18.77 -8.79
CA ASP A 237 -14.30 17.62 -9.58
C ASP A 237 -14.23 17.93 -11.09
N GLY A 238 -13.68 16.98 -11.86
CA GLY A 238 -13.40 17.16 -13.29
C GLY A 238 -12.15 17.98 -13.62
N SER A 239 -11.40 18.48 -12.63
CA SER A 239 -10.11 19.14 -12.89
C SER A 239 -9.00 18.15 -13.32
N VAL A 240 -7.96 18.67 -13.98
CA VAL A 240 -6.80 17.84 -14.39
C VAL A 240 -6.10 17.24 -13.17
N HIS A 241 -5.90 18.02 -12.11
CA HIS A 241 -5.30 17.55 -10.85
C HIS A 241 -6.06 16.37 -10.25
N ARG A 242 -7.40 16.48 -10.20
CA ARG A 242 -8.31 15.42 -9.75
C ARG A 242 -8.09 14.12 -10.54
N ALA A 243 -8.12 14.22 -11.87
CA ALA A 243 -7.96 13.07 -12.76
C ALA A 243 -6.55 12.44 -12.66
N VAL A 244 -5.51 13.23 -12.41
CA VAL A 244 -4.14 12.72 -12.16
C VAL A 244 -4.05 11.97 -10.83
N VAL A 245 -4.68 12.48 -9.76
CA VAL A 245 -4.72 11.80 -8.45
C VAL A 245 -5.47 10.48 -8.56
N GLU A 246 -6.63 10.45 -9.22
CA GLU A 246 -7.38 9.20 -9.48
C GLU A 246 -6.64 8.24 -10.42
N ASN A 247 -5.82 8.76 -11.34
CA ASN A 247 -4.96 7.95 -12.23
C ASN A 247 -3.83 7.21 -11.48
N MET A 248 -3.28 7.84 -10.43
CA MET A 248 -2.28 7.23 -9.54
C MET A 248 -2.87 6.21 -8.56
N ALA A 249 -4.17 6.28 -8.27
CA ALA A 249 -4.80 5.44 -7.25
C ALA A 249 -4.80 3.95 -7.61
N VAL A 250 -4.84 3.10 -6.58
CA VAL A 250 -4.99 1.63 -6.70
C VAL A 250 -6.25 1.16 -5.98
N SER A 251 -6.91 0.16 -6.56
CA SER A 251 -8.10 -0.48 -5.99
C SER A 251 -7.77 -1.91 -5.56
N ILE A 252 -8.17 -2.29 -4.35
CA ILE A 252 -7.89 -3.60 -3.75
C ILE A 252 -9.23 -4.22 -3.34
N PRO A 253 -9.61 -5.41 -3.86
CA PRO A 253 -10.78 -6.12 -3.37
C PRO A 253 -10.57 -6.54 -1.91
N LEU A 254 -11.54 -6.25 -1.04
CA LEU A 254 -11.53 -6.64 0.38
C LEU A 254 -12.26 -7.96 0.64
N VAL A 255 -12.97 -8.48 -0.36
CA VAL A 255 -13.70 -9.74 -0.27
C VAL A 255 -13.11 -10.74 -1.28
N LYS A 256 -12.98 -11.99 -0.84
CA LYS A 256 -12.54 -13.10 -1.67
C LYS A 256 -13.42 -14.31 -1.42
N PHE A 257 -13.97 -14.86 -2.49
CA PHE A 257 -14.77 -16.07 -2.43
C PHE A 257 -13.87 -17.32 -2.42
N VAL A 258 -14.30 -18.31 -1.65
CA VAL A 258 -13.78 -19.69 -1.65
C VAL A 258 -14.85 -20.55 -2.34
N ASP A 259 -14.45 -21.67 -2.95
CA ASP A 259 -15.17 -22.36 -4.02
C ASP A 259 -16.70 -22.53 -3.88
N GLN A 260 -17.34 -22.54 -5.05
CA GLN A 260 -18.74 -22.21 -5.39
C GLN A 260 -19.90 -22.80 -4.55
N TYR A 261 -19.65 -23.73 -3.62
CA TYR A 261 -20.71 -24.40 -2.83
C TYR A 261 -20.44 -24.48 -1.32
N ASP A 262 -19.26 -24.07 -0.84
CA ASP A 262 -18.85 -24.31 0.55
C ASP A 262 -18.27 -23.06 1.22
N ILE A 263 -19.13 -22.32 1.92
CA ILE A 263 -18.74 -21.32 2.93
C ILE A 263 -18.38 -22.06 4.23
N ILE A 264 -17.37 -22.94 4.17
CA ILE A 264 -16.86 -23.69 5.34
C ILE A 264 -15.86 -22.83 6.11
N PHE A 265 -16.15 -22.57 7.39
CA PHE A 265 -15.17 -22.11 8.38
C PHE A 265 -15.35 -22.88 9.70
N ASP A 266 -14.24 -23.37 10.25
CA ASP A 266 -14.17 -24.03 11.56
C ASP A 266 -14.31 -23.02 12.72
N ASP A 267 -14.73 -23.52 13.88
CA ASP A 267 -15.00 -22.77 15.12
C ASP A 267 -13.74 -22.13 15.74
N PHE A 268 -13.28 -21.00 15.19
CA PHE A 268 -12.34 -20.10 15.85
C PHE A 268 -13.06 -18.85 16.37
N ASP A 269 -13.18 -18.75 17.70
CA ASP A 269 -13.74 -17.63 18.47
C ASP A 269 -12.86 -16.34 18.40
N ASP A 270 -12.42 -15.91 17.22
CA ASP A 270 -11.75 -14.62 17.04
C ASP A 270 -12.80 -13.53 16.75
N PRO A 271 -13.09 -12.61 17.69
CA PRO A 271 -14.27 -11.74 17.62
C PRO A 271 -14.13 -10.57 16.63
N ASP A 272 -12.93 -10.26 16.16
CA ASP A 272 -12.66 -9.09 15.31
C ASP A 272 -12.23 -9.50 13.88
N PRO A 273 -13.07 -9.29 12.86
CA PRO A 273 -12.66 -9.49 11.46
C PRO A 273 -11.54 -8.55 11.03
N ARG A 274 -10.38 -9.12 10.69
CA ARG A 274 -9.18 -8.38 10.23
C ARG A 274 -8.81 -8.73 8.80
N ASN A 275 -8.89 -7.75 7.91
CA ASN A 275 -8.28 -7.84 6.58
C ASN A 275 -6.91 -7.17 6.61
N GLU A 276 -5.86 -7.85 6.15
CA GLU A 276 -4.55 -7.24 5.95
C GLU A 276 -4.33 -6.89 4.47
N ALA A 277 -3.89 -5.66 4.20
CA ALA A 277 -3.55 -5.20 2.85
C ALA A 277 -2.18 -4.52 2.84
N HIS A 278 -1.34 -4.87 1.88
CA HIS A 278 0.00 -4.28 1.73
C HIS A 278 0.10 -3.52 0.40
N VAL A 279 0.09 -2.19 0.50
CA VAL A 279 0.34 -1.25 -0.59
C VAL A 279 1.79 -0.83 -0.55
N TYR A 280 2.43 -0.77 -1.71
CA TYR A 280 3.81 -0.33 -1.80
C TYR A 280 4.05 0.67 -2.93
N PHE A 281 4.95 1.60 -2.67
CA PHE A 281 5.37 2.63 -3.63
C PHE A 281 6.81 2.35 -4.05
N VAL A 282 7.11 2.46 -5.35
CA VAL A 282 8.50 2.36 -5.82
C VAL A 282 9.15 3.74 -5.78
N ASN A 283 10.18 3.87 -4.93
CA ASN A 283 11.05 5.05 -4.82
C ASN A 283 12.01 5.09 -6.01
N GLU A 284 11.47 5.54 -7.14
CA GLU A 284 12.21 5.90 -8.33
C GLU A 284 12.18 7.42 -8.47
N THR A 285 13.35 8.04 -8.37
CA THR A 285 13.52 9.49 -8.51
C THR A 285 14.50 9.86 -9.62
N ARG A 286 14.88 8.88 -10.44
CA ARG A 286 15.71 9.11 -11.62
C ARG A 286 14.94 9.94 -12.64
N HIS A 287 15.59 10.97 -13.16
CA HIS A 287 15.12 11.64 -14.36
C HIS A 287 15.37 10.71 -15.56
N LEU A 288 14.35 10.55 -16.39
CA LEU A 288 14.39 9.66 -17.55
C LEU A 288 14.67 10.47 -18.81
N ASP A 289 15.37 9.88 -19.77
CA ASP A 289 15.51 10.48 -21.09
C ASP A 289 14.13 10.53 -21.78
N ARG A 290 13.81 11.67 -22.41
CA ARG A 290 12.50 11.90 -23.02
C ARG A 290 12.21 10.95 -24.17
N GLU A 291 13.13 10.80 -25.10
CA GLU A 291 12.95 9.93 -26.29
C GLU A 291 12.76 8.46 -25.84
N MET A 292 13.53 8.05 -24.83
CA MET A 292 13.38 6.73 -24.20
C MET A 292 12.01 6.56 -23.53
N TRP A 293 11.55 7.55 -22.75
CA TRP A 293 10.25 7.49 -22.07
C TRP A 293 9.10 7.47 -23.07
N GLU A 294 9.09 8.37 -24.05
CA GLU A 294 8.03 8.43 -25.09
C GLU A 294 7.99 7.15 -25.93
N THR A 295 9.16 6.58 -26.27
CA THR A 295 9.24 5.27 -26.95
C THR A 295 8.64 4.15 -26.09
N LYS A 296 8.93 4.12 -24.78
CA LYS A 296 8.40 3.10 -23.86
C LYS A 296 6.90 3.26 -23.61
N PHE A 297 6.44 4.50 -23.37
CA PHE A 297 5.04 4.84 -23.22
C PHE A 297 4.23 4.44 -24.47
N LYS A 298 4.72 4.78 -25.67
CA LYS A 298 4.10 4.37 -26.93
C LYS A 298 4.06 2.85 -27.08
N MET A 299 5.19 2.16 -26.90
CA MET A 299 5.23 0.69 -26.94
C MET A 299 4.22 0.06 -25.96
N TRP A 300 4.05 0.66 -24.78
CA TRP A 300 3.12 0.17 -23.76
C TRP A 300 1.66 0.45 -24.14
N SER A 301 1.35 1.62 -24.72
CA SER A 301 0.01 1.94 -25.25
C SER A 301 -0.40 1.02 -26.42
N GLU A 302 0.55 0.61 -27.26
CA GLU A 302 0.30 -0.27 -28.41
C GLU A 302 0.24 -1.75 -28.00
N GLN A 303 1.15 -2.20 -27.12
CA GLN A 303 1.29 -3.62 -26.79
C GLN A 303 0.49 -4.05 -25.57
N GLY A 304 0.27 -3.15 -24.60
CA GLY A 304 -0.27 -3.48 -23.28
C GLY A 304 -1.58 -4.23 -23.36
N TRP A 305 -2.57 -3.67 -24.06
CA TRP A 305 -3.90 -4.26 -24.18
C TRP A 305 -3.99 -5.38 -25.23
N GLU A 306 -3.28 -5.26 -26.36
CA GLU A 306 -3.43 -6.18 -27.48
C GLU A 306 -2.79 -7.56 -27.26
N ARG A 307 -1.74 -7.66 -26.43
CA ARG A 307 -0.95 -8.89 -26.32
C ARG A 307 -1.65 -10.04 -25.61
N ASP A 308 -2.58 -9.76 -24.71
CA ASP A 308 -3.18 -10.82 -23.89
C ASP A 308 -4.45 -11.45 -24.50
N LYS A 309 -4.48 -11.56 -25.84
CA LYS A 309 -5.58 -12.21 -26.54
C LYS A 309 -5.67 -13.72 -26.23
N SER A 310 -4.66 -14.34 -25.60
CA SER A 310 -4.56 -15.80 -25.38
C SER A 310 -4.85 -16.33 -23.96
N LEU A 311 -4.82 -15.52 -22.89
CA LEU A 311 -5.11 -16.01 -21.53
C LEU A 311 -6.62 -15.96 -21.20
N VAL A 312 -7.39 -16.83 -21.86
CA VAL A 312 -8.87 -16.88 -21.78
C VAL A 312 -9.36 -17.77 -20.62
N ASN A 313 -8.84 -17.56 -19.40
CA ASN A 313 -9.26 -18.32 -18.19
C ASN A 313 -9.76 -17.40 -17.04
N GLY A 314 -10.82 -16.66 -17.33
CA GLY A 314 -12.04 -16.61 -16.49
C GLY A 314 -12.05 -15.91 -15.12
N THR A 315 -10.93 -15.56 -14.48
CA THR A 315 -10.97 -14.99 -13.10
C THR A 315 -10.01 -13.82 -12.82
N ARG A 316 -9.28 -13.31 -13.81
CA ARG A 316 -8.26 -12.26 -13.59
C ARG A 316 -8.42 -11.05 -14.51
N PHE A 317 -9.28 -10.13 -14.06
CA PHE A 317 -9.08 -8.70 -14.27
C PHE A 317 -8.22 -8.06 -13.16
N VAL A 318 -7.59 -8.92 -12.36
CA VAL A 318 -6.34 -8.65 -11.63
C VAL A 318 -5.21 -8.43 -12.65
N GLY A 319 -5.27 -7.27 -13.30
CA GLY A 319 -4.25 -6.68 -14.15
C GLY A 319 -3.83 -7.46 -15.40
N HIS A 320 -3.19 -6.73 -16.32
CA HIS A 320 -1.96 -7.28 -16.89
C HIS A 320 -0.98 -7.59 -15.75
N ASN A 321 0.10 -8.32 -16.02
CA ASN A 321 1.23 -8.36 -15.09
C ASN A 321 1.89 -6.97 -15.05
N SER A 322 1.23 -6.04 -14.35
CA SER A 322 1.61 -4.67 -14.12
C SER A 322 2.59 -4.58 -12.95
N SER A 323 3.45 -5.59 -12.82
CA SER A 323 4.66 -5.53 -12.02
C SER A 323 5.50 -4.35 -12.49
N TYR A 324 6.31 -3.79 -11.60
CA TYR A 324 7.19 -2.68 -11.96
C TYR A 324 8.23 -3.11 -13.00
N GLU A 325 8.60 -4.39 -13.01
CA GLU A 325 9.48 -4.98 -14.03
C GLU A 325 8.92 -4.83 -15.46
N VAL A 326 7.61 -4.92 -15.63
CA VAL A 326 6.95 -4.88 -16.95
C VAL A 326 6.35 -3.51 -17.25
N ALA A 327 5.55 -2.95 -16.34
CA ALA A 327 4.82 -1.69 -16.53
C ALA A 327 5.60 -0.43 -16.11
N GLY A 328 6.56 -0.57 -15.19
CA GLY A 328 7.44 0.52 -14.75
C GLY A 328 6.69 1.80 -14.35
N HIS A 329 7.22 2.95 -14.79
CA HIS A 329 6.54 4.26 -14.70
C HIS A 329 5.94 4.69 -16.06
N TRP A 330 5.56 3.73 -16.91
CA TRP A 330 5.15 3.99 -18.28
C TRP A 330 3.61 4.05 -18.45
N GLU A 331 2.84 4.03 -17.35
CA GLU A 331 1.37 4.00 -17.40
C GLU A 331 0.72 5.36 -17.68
N ALA A 332 1.37 6.45 -17.26
CA ALA A 332 0.87 7.81 -17.43
C ALA A 332 2.00 8.84 -17.52
N GLY A 333 1.80 9.85 -18.34
CA GLY A 333 2.66 11.03 -18.48
C GLY A 333 1.87 12.32 -18.28
N TYR A 334 2.49 13.27 -17.60
CA TYR A 334 1.90 14.54 -17.21
C TYR A 334 2.62 15.69 -17.90
N GLU A 335 1.90 16.54 -18.63
CA GLU A 335 2.46 17.77 -19.20
C GLU A 335 2.46 18.86 -18.14
N LEU A 336 3.63 19.48 -17.94
CA LEU A 336 3.80 20.54 -16.95
C LEU A 336 3.66 21.93 -17.58
N ALA A 337 3.16 22.87 -16.78
CA ALA A 337 3.20 24.29 -17.04
C ALA A 337 4.66 24.76 -17.17
N GLY A 338 4.94 25.47 -18.25
CA GLY A 338 6.27 26.00 -18.52
C GLY A 338 6.42 26.44 -19.98
N ASP A 339 7.53 27.11 -20.25
CA ASP A 339 7.91 27.49 -21.61
C ASP A 339 8.21 26.25 -22.45
N VAL A 340 7.71 26.28 -23.68
CA VAL A 340 7.93 25.25 -24.71
C VAL A 340 9.37 25.32 -25.21
N ASP A 341 10.04 24.18 -25.44
CA ASP A 341 11.39 24.13 -26.05
C ASP A 341 11.42 24.61 -27.52
N LYS A 342 12.60 24.57 -28.15
CA LYS A 342 12.75 25.06 -29.54
C LYS A 342 12.07 24.12 -30.54
N GLU A 343 11.85 22.88 -30.12
CA GLU A 343 11.33 21.77 -30.87
C GLU A 343 9.79 21.66 -30.75
N GLY A 344 9.17 22.38 -29.80
CA GLY A 344 7.72 22.42 -29.59
C GLY A 344 7.22 21.65 -28.36
N ASN A 345 8.10 21.13 -27.52
CA ASN A 345 7.75 20.25 -26.40
C ASN A 345 7.63 20.98 -25.05
N ARG A 346 6.67 20.54 -24.23
CA ARG A 346 6.50 20.92 -22.81
C ARG A 346 7.31 20.00 -21.89
N PRO A 347 7.74 20.44 -20.69
CA PRO A 347 8.32 19.54 -19.70
C PRO A 347 7.30 18.44 -19.32
N LEU A 348 7.80 17.23 -19.05
CA LEU A 348 6.98 16.07 -18.69
C LEU A 348 7.33 15.54 -17.30
N ALA A 349 6.34 14.98 -16.61
CA ALA A 349 6.53 14.13 -15.45
C ALA A 349 5.90 12.74 -15.63
N TYR A 350 6.36 11.75 -14.86
CA TYR A 350 5.83 10.37 -14.85
C TYR A 350 5.16 10.00 -13.52
N SER A 351 4.20 9.08 -13.55
CA SER A 351 3.48 8.58 -12.38
C SER A 351 4.40 7.89 -11.37
N PRO A 352 4.24 8.10 -10.04
CA PRO A 352 4.72 7.11 -9.09
C PRO A 352 4.11 5.74 -9.45
N TYR A 353 4.88 4.68 -9.29
CA TYR A 353 4.36 3.33 -9.40
C TYR A 353 3.85 2.92 -8.02
N ILE A 354 2.59 2.50 -7.97
CA ILE A 354 1.93 1.96 -6.80
C ILE A 354 1.54 0.52 -7.10
N GLY A 355 2.05 -0.40 -6.30
CA GLY A 355 1.71 -1.81 -6.37
C GLY A 355 0.94 -2.28 -5.13
N VAL A 356 0.28 -3.42 -5.28
CA VAL A 356 -0.46 -4.10 -4.21
C VAL A 356 0.07 -5.52 -4.11
N MET A 357 0.56 -5.91 -2.94
CA MET A 357 1.01 -7.28 -2.70
C MET A 357 -0.18 -8.12 -2.24
N GLN A 358 -0.76 -8.89 -3.16
CA GLN A 358 -1.92 -9.77 -2.90
C GLN A 358 -1.65 -10.89 -1.88
N HIS A 359 -0.38 -11.09 -1.51
CA HIS A 359 0.11 -12.06 -0.53
C HIS A 359 1.05 -11.41 0.49
N GLY A 360 1.10 -10.07 0.53
CA GLY A 360 2.15 -9.31 1.23
C GLY A 360 1.92 -9.06 2.72
N ALA A 361 0.80 -9.50 3.27
CA ALA A 361 0.50 -9.39 4.69
C ALA A 361 -0.37 -10.59 5.14
N GLY A 362 0.21 -11.39 6.04
CA GLY A 362 -0.51 -12.34 6.88
C GLY A 362 -1.25 -13.52 6.22
N PRO A 363 -1.93 -14.32 7.05
CA PRO A 363 -2.97 -15.21 6.62
C PRO A 363 -4.17 -14.38 6.18
N LEU A 364 -4.93 -14.89 5.21
CA LEU A 364 -6.29 -14.38 5.01
C LEU A 364 -7.13 -14.87 6.20
N HIS A 365 -7.39 -14.01 7.20
CA HIS A 365 -8.45 -14.26 8.18
C HIS A 365 -9.75 -14.38 7.39
N ARG A 366 -10.40 -15.54 7.46
CA ARG A 366 -11.64 -15.80 6.74
C ARG A 366 -12.79 -15.67 7.72
N ILE A 367 -13.67 -14.71 7.47
CA ILE A 367 -14.81 -14.46 8.34
C ILE A 367 -16.09 -14.89 7.62
N ARG A 368 -16.93 -15.64 8.34
CA ARG A 368 -18.27 -15.96 7.87
C ARG A 368 -19.14 -14.72 7.96
N LEU A 369 -19.52 -14.16 6.82
CA LEU A 369 -20.55 -13.13 6.79
C LEU A 369 -21.90 -13.78 7.19
N PRO A 370 -22.70 -13.18 8.10
CA PRO A 370 -23.92 -13.76 8.64
C PRO A 370 -25.11 -13.60 7.70
N ILE A 371 -24.96 -14.06 6.45
CA ILE A 371 -25.93 -13.91 5.37
C ILE A 371 -26.69 -15.23 5.19
N THR A 372 -28.01 -15.17 5.29
CA THR A 372 -28.91 -16.27 4.90
C THR A 372 -29.42 -16.01 3.49
N ARG A 373 -28.68 -16.48 2.48
CA ARG A 373 -29.24 -16.55 1.12
C ARG A 373 -30.42 -17.51 1.12
N PRO A 374 -31.60 -17.12 0.60
CA PRO A 374 -32.70 -18.07 0.42
C PRO A 374 -32.23 -19.13 -0.58
N PHE A 375 -32.00 -20.35 -0.09
CA PHE A 375 -31.55 -21.44 -0.94
C PHE A 375 -32.71 -21.82 -1.87
N MET A 376 -32.58 -21.54 -3.17
CA MET A 376 -33.61 -21.77 -4.20
C MET A 376 -33.84 -23.27 -4.51
N ALA A 377 -33.79 -24.15 -3.51
CA ALA A 377 -34.24 -25.53 -3.66
C ALA A 377 -35.77 -25.56 -3.79
N ASP A 378 -36.24 -25.59 -5.04
CA ASP A 378 -37.51 -26.14 -5.47
C ASP A 378 -38.72 -25.74 -4.59
N MET A 379 -39.02 -24.44 -4.53
CA MET A 379 -40.31 -23.92 -4.00
C MET A 379 -41.49 -24.24 -4.94
N GLU A 380 -41.68 -25.51 -5.31
CA GLU A 380 -42.90 -25.98 -5.97
C GLU A 380 -44.03 -26.33 -4.98
N ASP A 381 -43.68 -26.67 -3.73
CA ASP A 381 -44.66 -27.08 -2.71
C ASP A 381 -44.89 -25.94 -1.70
N GLY A 382 -46.09 -25.33 -1.76
CA GLY A 382 -46.48 -24.08 -1.10
C GLY A 382 -46.66 -24.18 0.42
N SER A 383 -45.63 -24.68 1.10
CA SER A 383 -45.51 -24.70 2.56
C SER A 383 -45.05 -23.34 3.09
N ASP A 384 -45.65 -22.90 4.20
CA ASP A 384 -45.28 -21.64 4.85
C ASP A 384 -43.78 -21.67 5.22
N LEU A 385 -43.00 -20.77 4.62
CA LEU A 385 -41.57 -20.66 4.91
C LEU A 385 -41.36 -20.36 6.41
N PRO A 386 -40.40 -21.03 7.07
CA PRO A 386 -40.05 -20.67 8.45
C PRO A 386 -39.59 -19.22 8.49
N ASP A 387 -40.06 -18.49 9.51
CA ASP A 387 -39.77 -17.06 9.72
C ASP A 387 -38.26 -16.81 9.63
N VAL A 388 -37.82 -16.20 8.53
CA VAL A 388 -36.39 -16.10 8.21
C VAL A 388 -35.77 -15.09 9.16
N GLN A 389 -34.98 -15.60 10.11
CA GLN A 389 -34.29 -14.76 11.08
C GLN A 389 -33.23 -13.93 10.34
N HIS A 390 -33.60 -12.71 9.96
CA HIS A 390 -32.70 -11.75 9.33
C HIS A 390 -31.44 -11.58 10.17
N GLY A 391 -30.29 -11.66 9.51
CA GLY A 391 -29.00 -11.35 10.10
C GLY A 391 -28.88 -9.86 10.47
N PRO A 392 -27.74 -9.44 11.04
CA PRO A 392 -27.46 -8.02 11.20
C PRO A 392 -27.39 -7.35 9.82
N SER A 393 -27.85 -6.10 9.72
CA SER A 393 -27.79 -5.30 8.49
C SER A 393 -26.37 -4.95 8.05
N SER A 394 -25.41 -5.06 8.97
CA SER A 394 -24.03 -4.60 8.84
C SER A 394 -23.09 -5.36 9.77
N ILE A 395 -21.79 -5.29 9.50
CA ILE A 395 -20.72 -5.85 10.35
C ILE A 395 -19.57 -4.86 10.49
N ASN A 396 -19.04 -4.71 11.72
CA ASN A 396 -17.83 -3.91 11.95
C ASN A 396 -16.61 -4.66 11.42
N MET A 397 -15.81 -4.02 10.57
CA MET A 397 -14.62 -4.55 9.92
C MET A 397 -13.39 -3.73 10.30
N THR A 398 -12.25 -4.40 10.49
CA THR A 398 -10.93 -3.76 10.63
C THR A 398 -10.06 -4.11 9.42
N LEU A 399 -9.55 -3.09 8.72
CA LEU A 399 -8.57 -3.22 7.65
C LEU A 399 -7.21 -2.72 8.16
N SER A 400 -6.27 -3.64 8.40
CA SER A 400 -4.88 -3.32 8.69
C SER A 400 -4.15 -3.05 7.38
N LEU A 401 -3.91 -1.77 7.08
CA LEU A 401 -3.22 -1.32 5.87
C LEU A 401 -1.74 -1.04 6.17
N ARG A 402 -0.86 -1.84 5.57
CA ARG A 402 0.58 -1.53 5.48
C ARG A 402 0.86 -0.70 4.23
N VAL A 403 1.61 0.38 4.42
CA VAL A 403 2.11 1.25 3.35
C VAL A 403 3.64 1.31 3.40
N SER A 404 4.28 0.74 2.39
CA SER A 404 5.74 0.62 2.30
C SER A 404 6.34 1.40 1.13
N VAL A 405 7.58 1.86 1.30
CA VAL A 405 8.36 2.48 0.22
C VAL A 405 9.53 1.57 -0.14
N LEU A 406 9.56 1.09 -1.38
CA LEU A 406 10.53 0.12 -1.89
C LEU A 406 11.50 0.74 -2.87
N ASN A 407 12.72 0.23 -2.91
CA ASN A 407 13.65 0.49 -4.01
C ASN A 407 13.25 -0.37 -5.23
N PRO A 408 13.36 0.14 -6.48
CA PRO A 408 13.29 -0.63 -7.73
C PRO A 408 13.91 -2.04 -7.70
N TYR A 409 15.03 -2.22 -6.99
CA TYR A 409 15.71 -3.50 -6.84
C TYR A 409 15.00 -4.46 -5.88
N ARG A 410 14.45 -3.96 -4.76
CA ARG A 410 13.71 -4.76 -3.77
C ARG A 410 12.37 -5.25 -4.36
N GLU A 411 11.74 -4.42 -5.18
CA GLU A 411 10.53 -4.79 -5.91
C GLU A 411 10.74 -6.03 -6.81
N ARG A 412 11.83 -6.06 -7.61
CA ARG A 412 12.14 -7.23 -8.46
C ARG A 412 12.37 -8.51 -7.67
N LEU A 413 12.90 -8.38 -6.46
CA LEU A 413 13.08 -9.53 -5.56
C LEU A 413 11.73 -10.04 -5.03
N PHE A 414 10.69 -9.23 -4.95
CA PHE A 414 9.34 -9.70 -4.65
C PHE A 414 8.75 -10.50 -5.82
N HIS A 415 8.81 -10.02 -7.06
CA HIS A 415 8.31 -10.80 -8.21
C HIS A 415 9.07 -12.11 -8.44
N LEU A 416 10.39 -12.12 -8.25
CA LEU A 416 11.17 -13.35 -8.25
C LEU A 416 10.76 -14.30 -7.11
N LYS A 417 10.41 -13.76 -5.94
CA LYS A 417 9.92 -14.55 -4.80
C LYS A 417 8.51 -15.06 -5.02
N ASP A 418 7.57 -14.34 -5.62
CA ASP A 418 6.19 -14.81 -5.86
C ASP A 418 6.15 -16.09 -6.70
N HIS A 419 7.06 -16.26 -7.66
CA HIS A 419 7.22 -17.52 -8.40
C HIS A 419 7.75 -18.70 -7.55
N VAL A 420 8.28 -18.44 -6.36
CA VAL A 420 8.84 -19.42 -5.41
C VAL A 420 7.94 -19.60 -4.18
N THR A 421 7.34 -18.53 -3.65
CA THR A 421 6.51 -18.51 -2.43
C THR A 421 5.07 -18.97 -2.66
N ASN A 422 4.63 -19.13 -3.91
CA ASN A 422 3.43 -19.93 -4.22
C ASN A 422 3.53 -21.38 -3.68
N ALA A 423 4.73 -21.88 -3.37
CA ALA A 423 4.95 -23.15 -2.67
C ALA A 423 4.86 -23.07 -1.13
N MET A 424 4.62 -21.88 -0.55
CA MET A 424 4.59 -21.59 0.88
C MET A 424 3.44 -20.65 1.29
N SER A 425 2.27 -20.77 0.65
CA SER A 425 1.03 -20.26 1.29
C SER A 425 0.93 -20.89 2.68
N PRO A 426 0.76 -20.10 3.76
CA PRO A 426 0.72 -20.65 5.11
C PRO A 426 -0.41 -21.68 5.22
N ALA A 427 -0.10 -22.81 5.84
CA ALA A 427 -1.12 -23.82 6.08
C ALA A 427 -2.23 -23.24 6.97
N HIS A 428 -3.48 -23.65 6.72
CA HIS A 428 -4.68 -23.13 7.38
C HIS A 428 -4.72 -23.33 8.91
N ASN A 429 -3.74 -24.03 9.47
CA ASN A 429 -3.60 -24.40 10.87
C ASN A 429 -2.39 -23.76 11.59
N GLN A 430 -1.74 -22.76 10.98
CA GLN A 430 -0.65 -22.03 11.64
C GLN A 430 -1.16 -21.10 12.74
N THR A 431 -0.33 -20.89 13.76
CA THR A 431 -0.62 -19.95 14.86
C THR A 431 -0.38 -18.50 14.47
N GLU A 432 -1.08 -17.56 15.11
CA GLU A 432 -0.89 -16.11 14.92
C GLU A 432 0.60 -15.67 15.00
N LEU A 433 1.38 -16.34 15.87
CA LEU A 433 2.82 -16.11 16.00
C LEU A 433 3.62 -16.60 14.79
N GLU A 434 3.34 -17.80 14.28
CA GLU A 434 4.00 -18.34 13.07
C GLU A 434 3.65 -17.50 11.84
N LEU A 435 2.42 -17.02 11.78
CA LEU A 435 1.90 -16.15 10.73
C LEU A 435 2.59 -14.77 10.74
N LYS A 436 2.70 -14.14 11.91
CA LYS A 436 3.51 -12.93 12.12
C LYS A 436 4.99 -13.17 11.85
N GLN A 437 5.52 -14.35 12.16
CA GLN A 437 6.91 -14.71 11.84
C GLN A 437 7.13 -14.92 10.35
N ALA A 438 6.24 -15.58 9.63
CA ALA A 438 6.32 -15.76 8.17
C ALA A 438 6.32 -14.40 7.47
N HIS A 439 5.43 -13.50 7.89
CA HIS A 439 5.38 -12.11 7.44
C HIS A 439 6.67 -11.34 7.76
N TYR A 440 7.20 -11.43 8.98
CA TYR A 440 8.45 -10.78 9.37
C TYR A 440 9.69 -11.36 8.66
N TRP A 441 9.72 -12.67 8.39
CA TRP A 441 10.75 -13.30 7.55
C TRP A 441 10.68 -12.82 6.10
N TRP A 442 9.48 -12.56 5.60
CA TRP A 442 9.25 -11.99 4.27
C TRP A 442 9.76 -10.53 4.20
N ASP A 443 9.47 -9.71 5.21
CA ASP A 443 10.01 -8.34 5.35
C ASP A 443 11.54 -8.30 5.44
N LEU A 444 12.14 -9.15 6.30
CA LEU A 444 13.57 -9.20 6.56
C LEU A 444 14.40 -9.80 5.42
N SER A 445 13.78 -10.58 4.53
CA SER A 445 14.49 -11.21 3.43
C SER A 445 14.98 -10.15 2.43
N PRO A 446 16.30 -9.97 2.26
CA PRO A 446 16.86 -8.89 1.45
C PRO A 446 16.45 -8.94 -0.02
#